data_AF-A0A4P2QPY8-F1
#
_entry.id   AF-A0A4P2QPY8-F1
#
_cell.length_a   1.000
_cell.length_b   1.000
_cell.length_c   1.000
_cell.angle_alpha   90.00
_cell.angle_beta   90.00
_cell.angle_gamma   90.00
#
_symmetry.space_group_name_H-M   'P 1'
#
loop_
_entity.id
_entity.type
_entity.pdbx_description
1 polymer ?
#
loop_
_entity_poly.entity_id
_entity_poly.type
_entity_poly.pdbx_seq_one_letter_code
_entity_poly.pdbx_strand_id
1 'polypeptide(L)'
;MTSRVRAVEIARSLAGLSADPKNPKARREYLDLIAPGEEPQKAADMARMSGCGLVVAGLWRRLGLEHPLLCAPYKVGTAISRLVEIGIRREAWKPYRKGKLPLPGDAVLVGSSIKGEVEHFYLVVQVEEGDRTVIDSIDGGQRVDGHQAILSKKRVWASGRDLVIAGKDPGAELVGGRTIIGWVDLQSLVEAEVYGG
;
A
#
# COMPACT_ATOMS: atom_id res chain seq x y z
N MET A 1 15.58 -4.43 -15.82
CA MET A 1 14.98 -3.56 -14.79
C MET A 1 14.54 -4.45 -13.64
N THR A 2 14.93 -4.14 -12.40
CA THR A 2 14.55 -4.99 -11.24
C THR A 2 13.06 -4.81 -10.92
N SER A 3 12.43 -5.81 -10.29
CA SER A 3 11.02 -5.76 -9.89
C SER A 3 10.71 -4.54 -8.99
N ARG A 4 11.68 -4.10 -8.18
CA ARG A 4 11.59 -2.92 -7.32
C ARG A 4 11.47 -1.62 -8.11
N VAL A 5 12.33 -1.41 -9.11
CA VAL A 5 12.29 -0.20 -9.95
C VAL A 5 10.94 -0.10 -10.66
N ARG A 6 10.49 -1.20 -11.27
CA ARG A 6 9.19 -1.27 -11.94
C ARG A 6 8.02 -1.01 -10.98
N ALA A 7 8.09 -1.53 -9.76
CA ALA A 7 7.08 -1.29 -8.74
C ALA A 7 6.99 0.17 -8.34
N VAL A 8 8.13 0.84 -8.16
CA VAL A 8 8.18 2.27 -7.84
C VAL A 8 7.62 3.11 -8.99
N GLU A 9 7.97 2.80 -10.23
CA GLU A 9 7.42 3.48 -11.42
C GLU A 9 5.90 3.34 -11.50
N ILE A 10 5.39 2.11 -11.36
CA ILE A 10 3.94 1.85 -11.33
C ILE A 10 3.32 2.64 -10.17
N ALA A 11 3.84 2.52 -8.94
CA ALA A 11 3.30 3.20 -7.77
C ALA A 11 3.20 4.72 -7.99
N ARG A 12 4.26 5.34 -8.53
CA ARG A 12 4.26 6.78 -8.86
C ARG A 12 3.21 7.12 -9.92
N SER A 13 3.02 6.28 -10.95
CA SER A 13 2.00 6.50 -11.98
C SER A 13 0.56 6.42 -11.46
N LEU A 14 0.34 5.74 -10.32
CA LEU A 14 -0.98 5.63 -9.69
C LEU A 14 -1.36 6.88 -8.89
N ALA A 15 -0.39 7.72 -8.53
CA ALA A 15 -0.65 8.93 -7.75
C ALA A 15 -1.64 9.86 -8.48
N GLY A 16 -2.69 10.29 -7.79
CA GLY A 16 -3.73 11.14 -8.35
C GLY A 16 -4.94 10.39 -8.93
N LEU A 17 -4.88 9.05 -9.05
CA LEU A 17 -6.08 8.26 -9.31
C LEU A 17 -7.05 8.36 -8.13
N SER A 18 -8.36 8.36 -8.39
CA SER A 18 -9.37 8.48 -7.34
C SER A 18 -10.71 7.91 -7.74
N ALA A 19 -11.56 7.65 -6.75
CA ALA A 19 -12.95 7.23 -6.94
C ALA A 19 -13.91 8.39 -7.27
N ASP A 20 -13.40 9.62 -7.42
CA ASP A 20 -14.21 10.83 -7.60
C ASP A 20 -14.94 10.79 -8.96
N PRO A 21 -16.29 10.84 -9.00
CA PRO A 21 -17.04 10.84 -10.25
C PRO A 21 -16.78 12.06 -11.13
N LYS A 22 -16.25 13.16 -10.59
CA LYS A 22 -15.91 14.38 -11.37
C LYS A 22 -14.72 14.17 -12.32
N ASN A 23 -13.90 13.13 -12.09
CA ASN A 23 -12.82 12.75 -13.00
C ASN A 23 -13.05 11.32 -13.52
N PRO A 24 -13.90 11.12 -14.54
CA PRO A 24 -14.32 9.80 -14.98
C PRO A 24 -13.16 8.94 -15.51
N LYS A 25 -12.13 9.58 -16.11
CA LYS A 25 -10.93 8.87 -16.57
C LYS A 25 -10.13 8.29 -15.41
N ALA A 26 -9.76 9.14 -14.44
CA ALA A 26 -9.03 8.70 -13.25
C ALA A 26 -9.84 7.68 -12.43
N ARG A 27 -11.17 7.85 -12.38
CA ARG A 27 -12.09 6.91 -11.74
C ARG A 27 -12.09 5.54 -12.39
N ARG A 28 -12.16 5.48 -13.72
CA ARG A 28 -12.10 4.19 -14.42
C ARG A 28 -10.78 3.47 -14.13
N GLU A 29 -9.65 4.17 -14.26
CA GLU A 29 -8.33 3.59 -13.99
C GLU A 29 -8.17 3.15 -12.52
N TYR A 30 -8.76 3.89 -11.58
CA TYR A 30 -8.81 3.52 -10.17
C TYR A 30 -9.62 2.24 -9.94
N LEU A 31 -10.81 2.14 -10.53
CA LEU A 31 -11.67 0.95 -10.42
C LEU A 31 -11.01 -0.28 -11.03
N ASP A 32 -10.43 -0.15 -12.21
CA ASP A 32 -9.69 -1.24 -12.89
C ASP A 32 -8.52 -1.73 -12.04
N LEU A 33 -7.88 -0.82 -11.28
CA LEU A 33 -6.83 -1.17 -10.34
C LEU A 33 -7.39 -1.96 -9.15
N ILE A 34 -8.44 -1.47 -8.47
CA ILE A 34 -8.86 -2.03 -7.17
C ILE A 34 -9.85 -3.20 -7.27
N ALA A 35 -10.57 -3.32 -8.39
CA ALA A 35 -11.70 -4.24 -8.56
C ALA A 35 -11.70 -4.87 -9.98
N PRO A 36 -10.61 -5.56 -10.38
CA PRO A 36 -10.49 -6.11 -11.73
C PRO A 36 -11.58 -7.15 -12.01
N GLY A 37 -12.32 -6.99 -13.10
CA GLY A 37 -13.34 -7.96 -13.50
C GLY A 37 -14.52 -8.11 -12.53
N GLU A 38 -14.64 -7.22 -11.56
CA GLU A 38 -15.81 -7.17 -10.68
C GLU A 38 -16.96 -6.44 -11.39
N GLU A 39 -18.19 -6.82 -11.06
CA GLU A 39 -19.39 -6.16 -11.59
C GLU A 39 -19.39 -4.65 -11.27
N PRO A 40 -19.92 -3.79 -12.17
CA PRO A 40 -19.84 -2.33 -12.00
C PRO A 40 -20.35 -1.82 -10.65
N GLN A 41 -21.43 -2.40 -10.14
CA GLN A 41 -21.99 -2.02 -8.84
C GLN A 41 -21.04 -2.38 -7.69
N LYS A 42 -20.46 -3.59 -7.73
CA LYS A 42 -19.53 -4.06 -6.70
C LYS A 42 -18.22 -3.27 -6.74
N ALA A 43 -17.72 -2.94 -7.91
CA ALA A 43 -16.56 -2.05 -8.06
C ALA A 43 -16.84 -0.65 -7.48
N ALA A 44 -18.04 -0.10 -7.70
CA ALA A 44 -18.45 1.17 -7.12
C ALA A 44 -18.56 1.11 -5.59
N ASP A 45 -19.04 -0.01 -5.02
CA ASP A 45 -19.10 -0.22 -3.58
C ASP A 45 -17.70 -0.36 -2.97
N MET A 46 -16.81 -1.11 -3.62
CA MET A 46 -15.41 -1.23 -3.21
C MET A 46 -14.69 0.12 -3.19
N ALA A 47 -15.02 1.02 -4.13
CA ALA A 47 -14.47 2.37 -4.18
C ALA A 47 -14.92 3.30 -3.05
N ARG A 48 -15.87 2.86 -2.21
CA ARG A 48 -16.30 3.55 -0.99
C ARG A 48 -15.66 2.97 0.29
N MET A 49 -14.96 1.84 0.18
CA MET A 49 -14.33 1.15 1.31
C MET A 49 -12.85 1.52 1.46
N SER A 50 -12.20 1.12 2.55
CA SER A 50 -10.77 1.37 2.79
C SER A 50 -9.88 0.81 1.67
N GLY A 51 -9.44 1.68 0.76
CA GLY A 51 -8.75 1.31 -0.47
C GLY A 51 -7.26 0.95 -0.33
N CYS A 52 -6.68 1.10 0.87
CA CYS A 52 -5.24 0.95 1.09
C CYS A 52 -4.71 -0.43 0.65
N GLY A 53 -5.29 -1.52 1.13
CA GLY A 53 -4.91 -2.87 0.71
C GLY A 53 -5.24 -3.15 -0.77
N LEU A 54 -6.40 -2.70 -1.26
CA LEU A 54 -6.80 -2.96 -2.65
C LEU A 54 -5.87 -2.30 -3.68
N VAL A 55 -5.34 -1.11 -3.36
CA VAL A 55 -4.35 -0.43 -4.19
C VAL A 55 -3.04 -1.23 -4.27
N VAL A 56 -2.55 -1.75 -3.14
CA VAL A 56 -1.35 -2.61 -3.11
C VAL A 56 -1.59 -3.90 -3.89
N ALA A 57 -2.74 -4.54 -3.71
CA ALA A 57 -3.12 -5.74 -4.46
C ALA A 57 -3.15 -5.48 -5.97
N GLY A 58 -3.70 -4.34 -6.39
CA GLY A 58 -3.72 -3.90 -7.78
C GLY A 58 -2.32 -3.66 -8.35
N LEU A 59 -1.41 -3.08 -7.56
CA LEU A 59 -0.02 -2.90 -7.97
C LEU A 59 0.67 -4.25 -8.17
N TRP A 60 0.52 -5.18 -7.23
CA TRP A 60 1.11 -6.52 -7.36
C TRP A 60 0.60 -7.27 -8.59
N ARG A 61 -0.70 -7.18 -8.90
CA ARG A 61 -1.25 -7.70 -10.16
C ARG A 61 -0.60 -7.06 -11.39
N ARG A 62 -0.37 -5.75 -11.40
CA ARG A 62 0.32 -5.06 -12.51
C ARG A 62 1.80 -5.43 -12.65
N LEU A 63 2.42 -5.92 -11.58
CA LEU A 63 3.77 -6.51 -11.62
C LEU A 63 3.77 -7.93 -12.21
N GLY A 64 2.61 -8.54 -12.40
CA GLY A 64 2.47 -9.91 -12.87
C GLY A 64 2.42 -10.95 -11.75
N LEU A 65 2.27 -10.53 -10.49
CA LEU A 65 2.19 -11.47 -9.37
C LEU A 65 0.88 -12.28 -9.44
N GLU A 66 1.00 -13.60 -9.51
CA GLU A 66 -0.13 -14.51 -9.55
C GLU A 66 -0.27 -15.26 -8.22
N HIS A 67 -1.39 -15.04 -7.53
CA HIS A 67 -1.67 -15.77 -6.28
C HIS A 67 -3.18 -15.97 -6.11
N PRO A 68 -3.65 -17.15 -5.67
CA PRO A 68 -5.09 -17.40 -5.48
C PRO A 68 -5.80 -16.33 -4.62
N LEU A 69 -5.15 -15.84 -3.56
CA LEU A 69 -5.69 -14.77 -2.70
C LEU A 69 -5.76 -13.38 -3.37
N LEU A 70 -4.98 -13.12 -4.43
CA LEU A 70 -5.08 -11.90 -5.24
C LEU A 70 -6.19 -11.97 -6.28
N CYS A 71 -6.44 -13.17 -6.81
CA CYS A 71 -7.44 -13.41 -7.85
C CYS A 71 -8.83 -13.71 -7.27
N ALA A 72 -8.90 -14.19 -6.03
CA ALA A 72 -10.18 -14.54 -5.39
C ALA A 72 -11.06 -13.29 -5.20
N PRO A 73 -12.39 -13.41 -5.40
CA PRO A 73 -13.32 -12.31 -5.20
C PRO A 73 -13.11 -11.60 -3.86
N TYR A 74 -13.19 -10.27 -3.88
CA TYR A 74 -12.93 -9.50 -2.68
C TYR A 74 -13.98 -9.78 -1.60
N LYS A 75 -13.52 -10.04 -0.37
CA LYS A 75 -14.35 -10.10 0.83
C LYS A 75 -14.07 -8.86 1.67
N VAL A 76 -15.11 -8.12 2.02
CA VAL A 76 -15.00 -6.86 2.79
C VAL A 76 -14.17 -7.08 4.05
N GLY A 77 -13.23 -6.17 4.32
CA GLY A 77 -12.36 -6.22 5.51
C GLY A 77 -11.17 -7.17 5.41
N THR A 78 -10.99 -7.89 4.29
CA THR A 78 -9.91 -8.88 4.15
C THR A 78 -8.72 -8.42 3.30
N ALA A 79 -8.73 -7.17 2.80
CA ALA A 79 -7.71 -6.70 1.86
C ALA A 79 -6.29 -6.82 2.44
N ILE A 80 -6.07 -6.27 3.64
CA ILE A 80 -4.75 -6.27 4.29
C ILE A 80 -4.33 -7.68 4.70
N SER A 81 -5.21 -8.42 5.39
CA SER A 81 -4.88 -9.76 5.89
C SER A 81 -4.50 -10.73 4.77
N ARG A 82 -5.17 -10.65 3.61
CA ARG A 82 -4.77 -11.43 2.42
C ARG A 82 -3.36 -11.09 1.94
N LEU A 83 -2.99 -9.81 1.89
CA LEU A 83 -1.66 -9.39 1.43
C LEU A 83 -0.55 -9.83 2.38
N VAL A 84 -0.80 -9.71 3.70
CA VAL A 84 0.10 -10.24 4.72
C VAL A 84 0.25 -11.75 4.57
N GLU A 85 -0.86 -12.47 4.38
CA GLU A 85 -0.82 -13.92 4.23
C GLU A 85 -0.08 -14.37 2.96
N ILE A 86 -0.25 -13.66 1.84
CA ILE A 86 0.57 -13.89 0.64
C ILE A 86 2.07 -13.70 0.98
N GLY A 87 2.40 -12.61 1.68
CA GLY A 87 3.77 -12.35 2.11
C GLY A 87 4.33 -13.44 3.02
N ILE A 88 3.54 -13.97 3.95
CA ILE A 88 3.95 -15.07 4.84
C ILE A 88 4.17 -16.36 4.04
N ARG A 89 3.22 -16.74 3.19
CA ARG A 89 3.29 -17.97 2.37
C ARG A 89 4.47 -17.97 1.39
N ARG A 90 4.93 -16.80 0.97
CA ARG A 90 6.11 -16.61 0.11
C ARG A 90 7.37 -16.21 0.86
N GLU A 91 7.39 -16.30 2.19
CA GLU A 91 8.53 -15.93 3.06
C GLU A 91 9.03 -14.47 2.89
N ALA A 92 8.19 -13.64 2.30
CA ALA A 92 8.43 -12.23 2.01
C ALA A 92 8.03 -11.32 3.19
N TRP A 93 7.21 -11.80 4.12
CA TRP A 93 6.84 -11.02 5.30
C TRP A 93 8.02 -10.81 6.25
N LYS A 94 8.35 -9.55 6.52
CA LYS A 94 9.41 -9.14 7.45
C LYS A 94 8.76 -8.41 8.64
N PRO A 95 8.74 -8.99 9.85
CA PRO A 95 8.24 -8.29 11.03
C PRO A 95 9.16 -7.11 11.36
N TYR A 96 8.57 -6.01 11.86
CA TYR A 96 9.34 -4.83 12.22
C TYR A 96 10.38 -5.15 13.29
N ARG A 97 11.61 -4.69 13.06
CA ARG A 97 12.71 -4.73 14.03
C ARG A 97 13.43 -3.39 14.01
N LYS A 98 13.78 -2.88 15.18
CA LYS A 98 14.51 -1.60 15.30
C LYS A 98 15.78 -1.63 14.45
N GLY A 99 16.00 -0.58 13.66
CA GLY A 99 17.17 -0.46 12.76
C GLY A 99 17.07 -1.27 11.47
N LYS A 100 15.93 -1.91 11.18
CA LYS A 100 15.64 -2.51 9.87
C LYS A 100 14.62 -1.64 9.16
N LEU A 101 14.86 -1.40 7.88
CA LEU A 101 14.05 -0.55 7.03
C LEU A 101 13.54 -1.34 5.81
N PRO A 102 12.34 -1.01 5.31
CA PRO A 102 11.89 -1.50 4.02
C PRO A 102 12.73 -0.86 2.91
N LEU A 103 12.70 -1.47 1.74
CA LEU A 103 13.30 -0.93 0.52
C LEU A 103 12.22 -0.39 -0.42
N PRO A 104 12.58 0.50 -1.37
CA PRO A 104 11.66 0.91 -2.43
C PRO A 104 10.99 -0.29 -3.13
N GLY A 105 9.67 -0.22 -3.27
CA GLY A 105 8.80 -1.28 -3.77
C GLY A 105 8.14 -2.15 -2.70
N ASP A 106 8.65 -2.15 -1.46
CA ASP A 106 8.03 -2.91 -0.36
C ASP A 106 6.67 -2.32 0.05
N ALA A 107 5.82 -3.16 0.63
CA ALA A 107 4.54 -2.73 1.18
C ALA A 107 4.54 -2.83 2.72
N VAL A 108 4.32 -1.71 3.41
CA VAL A 108 4.41 -1.61 4.87
C VAL A 108 3.02 -1.65 5.50
N LEU A 109 2.88 -2.45 6.56
CA LEU A 109 1.74 -2.46 7.46
C LEU A 109 2.02 -1.65 8.72
N VAL A 110 1.11 -0.71 8.99
CA VAL A 110 1.09 0.08 10.21
C VAL A 110 -0.29 0.01 10.86
N GLY A 111 -0.33 0.23 12.16
CA GLY A 111 -1.55 0.13 12.97
C GLY A 111 -1.79 -1.30 13.43
N SER A 112 -2.24 -1.45 14.67
CA SER A 112 -2.66 -2.71 15.25
C SER A 112 -4.04 -2.57 15.89
N SER A 113 -4.99 -3.38 15.43
CA SER A 113 -6.32 -3.52 16.03
C SER A 113 -6.26 -3.87 17.52
N ILE A 114 -5.26 -4.68 17.94
CA ILE A 114 -5.00 -5.03 19.35
C ILE A 114 -4.71 -3.78 20.20
N LYS A 115 -4.11 -2.75 19.60
CA LYS A 115 -3.80 -1.46 20.25
C LYS A 115 -4.87 -0.40 20.00
N GLY A 116 -6.02 -0.77 19.41
CA GLY A 116 -7.07 0.18 19.03
C GLY A 116 -6.68 1.11 17.87
N GLU A 117 -5.63 0.79 17.13
CA GLU A 117 -5.15 1.59 15.99
C GLU A 117 -5.78 1.07 14.68
N VAL A 118 -6.17 1.99 13.80
CA VAL A 118 -6.64 1.64 12.45
C VAL A 118 -5.48 1.15 11.60
N GLU A 119 -5.61 -0.06 11.07
CA GLU A 119 -4.62 -0.67 10.17
C GLU A 119 -4.54 0.06 8.83
N HIS A 120 -3.35 0.11 8.26
CA HIS A 120 -3.10 0.74 6.98
C HIS A 120 -1.90 0.13 6.27
N PHE A 121 -2.03 0.03 4.95
CA PHE A 121 -1.02 -0.55 4.08
C PHE A 121 -0.62 0.45 3.01
N TYR A 122 0.68 0.67 2.83
CA TYR A 122 1.20 1.61 1.82
C TYR A 122 2.42 1.06 1.12
N LEU A 123 2.72 1.60 -0.05
CA LEU A 123 3.89 1.25 -0.85
C LEU A 123 5.03 2.23 -0.59
N VAL A 124 6.23 1.71 -0.40
CA VAL A 124 7.45 2.51 -0.24
C VAL A 124 7.97 2.89 -1.62
N VAL A 125 8.18 4.19 -1.84
CA VAL A 125 8.75 4.73 -3.08
C VAL A 125 10.21 5.15 -2.88
N GLN A 126 10.53 5.67 -1.71
CA GLN A 126 11.87 6.13 -1.38
C GLN A 126 12.07 6.07 0.14
N VAL A 127 13.29 5.81 0.56
CA VAL A 127 13.71 5.83 1.97
C VAL A 127 14.96 6.70 2.06
N GLU A 128 14.92 7.68 2.94
CA GLU A 128 16.05 8.57 3.22
C GLU A 128 16.45 8.37 4.69
N GLU A 129 17.71 8.03 4.90
CA GLU A 129 18.30 7.89 6.23
C GLU A 129 19.12 9.15 6.58
N GLY A 130 18.95 9.62 7.81
CA GLY A 130 19.63 10.77 8.38
C GLY A 130 19.32 10.84 9.87
N ASP A 131 19.18 12.04 10.44
CA ASP A 131 18.74 12.22 11.84
C ASP A 131 17.38 11.55 12.11
N ARG A 132 16.56 11.41 11.08
CA ARG A 132 15.31 10.67 11.09
C ARG A 132 15.19 9.87 9.79
N THR A 133 14.57 8.70 9.86
CA THR A 133 14.19 7.96 8.65
C THR A 133 12.95 8.58 8.04
N VAL A 134 13.07 9.10 6.81
CA VAL A 134 11.96 9.64 6.03
C VAL A 134 11.58 8.64 4.94
N ILE A 135 10.27 8.39 4.80
CA ILE A 135 9.73 7.49 3.78
C ILE A 135 8.78 8.26 2.88
N ASP A 136 9.07 8.27 1.59
CA ASP A 136 8.09 8.64 0.58
C ASP A 136 7.28 7.41 0.19
N SER A 137 5.96 7.57 0.16
CA SER A 137 5.03 6.47 0.01
C SER A 137 3.86 6.80 -0.91
N ILE A 138 3.24 5.74 -1.43
CA ILE A 138 1.98 5.81 -2.17
C ILE A 138 0.91 5.09 -1.37
N ASP A 139 -0.18 5.81 -1.14
CA ASP A 139 -1.27 5.42 -0.27
C ASP A 139 -2.59 5.34 -1.03
N GLY A 140 -3.29 4.21 -0.95
CA GLY A 140 -4.74 4.23 -1.09
C GLY A 140 -5.39 4.71 0.20
N GLY A 141 -6.33 5.65 0.16
CA GLY A 141 -7.06 6.02 1.36
C GLY A 141 -8.16 7.04 1.11
N GLN A 142 -8.99 7.25 2.14
CA GLN A 142 -10.09 8.20 2.08
C GLN A 142 -9.59 9.64 2.26
N ARG A 143 -10.07 10.53 1.39
CA ARG A 143 -9.92 11.98 1.54
C ARG A 143 -10.97 12.54 2.50
N VAL A 144 -10.80 13.80 2.88
CA VAL A 144 -11.74 14.54 3.75
C VAL A 144 -13.13 14.68 3.12
N ASP A 145 -13.20 14.69 1.78
CA ASP A 145 -14.46 14.71 1.02
C ASP A 145 -15.15 13.34 0.92
N GLY A 146 -14.61 12.31 1.59
CA GLY A 146 -15.16 10.97 1.64
C GLY A 146 -14.79 10.08 0.46
N HIS A 147 -14.14 10.62 -0.59
CA HIS A 147 -13.73 9.83 -1.75
C HIS A 147 -12.39 9.13 -1.50
N GLN A 148 -12.26 7.89 -1.98
CA GLN A 148 -10.98 7.20 -2.00
C GLN A 148 -10.05 7.80 -3.07
N ALA A 149 -8.78 7.97 -2.74
CA ALA A 149 -7.76 8.44 -3.67
C ALA A 149 -6.42 7.76 -3.41
N ILE A 150 -5.56 7.82 -4.42
CA ILE A 150 -4.17 7.41 -4.33
C ILE A 150 -3.31 8.66 -4.19
N LEU A 151 -2.61 8.78 -3.06
CA LEU A 151 -1.85 9.98 -2.72
C LEU A 151 -0.41 9.64 -2.42
N SER A 152 0.50 10.52 -2.86
CA SER A 152 1.88 10.54 -2.37
C SER A 152 1.92 11.15 -0.98
N LYS A 153 2.63 10.50 -0.05
CA LYS A 153 2.82 11.00 1.31
C LYS A 153 4.28 10.88 1.74
N LYS A 154 4.72 11.84 2.55
CA LYS A 154 5.96 11.75 3.31
C LYS A 154 5.66 11.32 4.73
N ARG A 155 6.50 10.43 5.26
CA ARG A 155 6.36 9.84 6.60
C ARG A 155 7.69 9.88 7.32
N VAL A 156 7.63 9.87 8.64
CA VAL A 156 8.79 9.73 9.51
C VAL A 156 8.64 8.46 10.32
N TRP A 157 9.65 7.60 10.26
CA TRP A 157 9.78 6.46 11.16
C TRP A 157 10.60 6.86 12.39
N ALA A 158 9.96 6.83 13.54
CA ALA A 158 10.59 7.16 14.81
C ALA A 158 10.07 6.25 15.92
N SER A 159 10.97 5.65 16.69
CA SER A 159 10.63 4.84 17.87
C SER A 159 9.60 3.73 17.60
N GLY A 160 9.69 3.06 16.43
CA GLY A 160 8.75 2.01 16.04
C GLY A 160 7.36 2.50 15.64
N ARG A 161 7.21 3.79 15.36
CA ARG A 161 5.97 4.41 14.88
C ARG A 161 6.16 5.05 13.52
N ASP A 162 5.09 5.00 12.73
CA ASP A 162 4.92 5.69 11.46
C ASP A 162 4.13 6.98 11.70
N LEU A 163 4.78 8.12 11.51
CA LEU A 163 4.22 9.45 11.65
C LEU A 163 4.02 10.05 10.25
N VAL A 164 2.86 10.63 9.96
CA VAL A 164 2.61 11.28 8.66
C VAL A 164 2.95 12.76 8.77
N ILE A 165 3.72 13.29 7.83
CA ILE A 165 3.94 14.74 7.74
C ILE A 165 2.69 15.35 7.09
N ALA A 166 1.96 16.22 7.79
CA ALA A 166 0.81 16.90 7.18
C ALA A 166 1.29 18.00 6.24
N GLY A 167 0.97 17.89 4.95
CA GLY A 167 1.37 18.87 3.95
C GLY A 167 2.62 18.44 3.18
N LYS A 168 3.23 19.39 2.47
CA LYS A 168 4.35 19.13 1.53
C LYS A 168 5.73 19.46 2.12
N ASP A 169 5.80 20.11 3.29
CA ASP A 169 7.03 20.69 3.83
C ASP A 169 7.62 19.89 5.01
N PRO A 170 8.96 19.72 5.09
CA PRO A 170 9.63 18.99 6.19
C PRO A 170 9.47 19.60 7.59
N GLY A 171 9.03 20.85 7.69
CA GLY A 171 8.73 21.55 8.95
C GLY A 171 7.26 21.47 9.36
N ALA A 172 6.43 20.74 8.61
CA ALA A 172 5.00 20.66 8.88
C ALA A 172 4.68 19.71 10.05
N GLU A 173 3.48 19.87 10.61
CA GLU A 173 3.02 19.13 11.78
C GLU A 173 3.06 17.61 11.50
N LEU A 174 3.65 16.85 12.43
CA LEU A 174 3.58 15.39 12.41
C LEU A 174 2.22 15.00 12.97
N VAL A 175 1.37 14.42 12.12
CA VAL A 175 -0.01 14.09 12.48
C VAL A 175 -0.18 12.59 12.54
N GLY A 176 -0.81 12.15 13.63
CA GLY A 176 -1.02 10.74 13.91
C GLY A 176 0.24 10.04 14.39
N GLY A 177 0.19 8.71 14.33
CA GLY A 177 1.27 7.85 14.74
C GLY A 177 0.75 6.44 14.91
N ARG A 178 1.16 5.52 14.06
CA ARG A 178 0.72 4.12 14.12
C ARG A 178 1.91 3.22 14.39
N THR A 179 1.68 2.14 15.13
CA THR A 179 2.72 1.13 15.37
C THR A 179 3.12 0.53 14.03
N ILE A 180 4.42 0.45 13.73
CA ILE A 180 4.93 -0.27 12.56
C ILE A 180 4.88 -1.76 12.89
N ILE A 181 4.16 -2.54 12.09
CA ILE A 181 3.98 -3.98 12.31
C ILE A 181 5.04 -4.77 11.53
N GLY A 182 5.28 -4.40 10.28
CA GLY A 182 6.20 -5.08 9.39
C GLY A 182 5.96 -4.67 7.94
N TRP A 183 6.61 -5.36 7.02
CA TRP A 183 6.43 -5.13 5.60
C TRP A 183 6.53 -6.42 4.80
N VAL A 184 5.97 -6.42 3.60
CA VAL A 184 6.19 -7.45 2.60
C VAL A 184 7.36 -7.00 1.73
N ASP A 185 8.44 -7.78 1.75
CA ASP A 185 9.61 -7.61 0.91
C ASP A 185 9.26 -8.00 -0.53
N LEU A 186 9.20 -7.01 -1.42
CA LEU A 186 8.74 -7.23 -2.79
C LEU A 186 9.67 -8.17 -3.58
N GLN A 187 10.97 -8.11 -3.32
CA GLN A 187 11.93 -8.93 -4.05
C GLN A 187 11.71 -10.42 -3.73
N SER A 188 11.66 -10.77 -2.45
CA SER A 188 11.33 -12.13 -1.98
C SER A 188 9.98 -12.59 -2.52
N LEU A 189 9.00 -11.68 -2.57
CA LEU A 189 7.66 -11.97 -3.04
C LEU A 189 7.62 -12.42 -4.51
N VAL A 190 8.42 -11.78 -5.38
CA VAL A 190 8.47 -12.05 -6.82
C VAL A 190 9.45 -13.17 -7.15
N GLU A 191 10.59 -13.28 -6.45
CA GLU A 191 11.58 -14.34 -6.70
C GLU A 191 11.07 -15.73 -6.32
N ALA A 192 10.16 -15.84 -5.34
CA ALA A 192 9.48 -17.09 -5.01
C ALA A 192 8.69 -17.70 -6.20
N GLU A 193 8.36 -16.90 -7.21
CA GLU A 193 7.64 -17.33 -8.40
C GLU A 193 8.56 -17.99 -9.45
N VAL A 194 9.85 -17.63 -9.45
CA VAL A 194 10.83 -18.10 -10.44
C VAL A 194 11.43 -19.47 -10.07
N TYR A 195 11.42 -19.82 -8.79
CA TYR A 195 12.05 -21.05 -8.26
C TYR A 195 11.06 -22.06 -7.65
N GLY A 196 9.75 -21.81 -7.76
CA GLY A 196 8.69 -22.62 -7.12
C GLY A 196 7.68 -23.24 -8.08
N GLY A 197 8.01 -23.41 -9.36
CA GLY A 197 7.19 -24.11 -10.36
C GLY A 197 7.53 -25.60 -10.47
#